data_AF-A0A7X8I2V7-F1
#
_entry.id   AF-A0A7X8I2V7-F1
#
_cell.length_a   1.000
_cell.length_b   1.000
_cell.length_c   1.000
_cell.angle_alpha   90.00
_cell.angle_beta   90.00
_cell.angle_gamma   90.00
#
_symmetry.space_group_name_H-M   'P 1'
#
loop_
_entity.id
_entity.type
_entity.pdbx_description
1 polymer ?
#
loop_
_entity_poly.entity_id
_entity_poly.type
_entity_poly.pdbx_seq_one_letter_code
_entity_poly.pdbx_strand_id
1 'polypeptide(L)'
;MQNLIGDTTMGLLSRSLDAAFTRQEVIANNIANHNTPGFKKSRVAFEEYLQQALGGDGKKLPLWKTNPRHFGAYDSIDAVKAENKKITQ
;
A
#
# COMPACT_ATOMS: atom_id res chain seq x y z
N MET A 1 -8.36 9.24 29.78
CA MET A 1 -7.85 10.07 28.66
C MET A 1 -7.12 9.14 27.71
N GLN A 2 -7.67 8.90 26.51
CA GLN A 2 -7.17 7.90 25.58
C GLN A 2 -5.97 8.47 24.80
N ASN A 3 -4.79 7.89 24.95
CA ASN A 3 -3.57 8.25 24.20
C ASN A 3 -3.66 7.75 22.75
N LEU A 4 -4.29 8.55 21.87
CA LEU A 4 -4.46 8.24 20.44
C LEU A 4 -3.19 8.45 19.59
N ILE A 5 -2.23 9.23 20.09
CA ILE A 5 -1.01 9.62 19.34
C ILE A 5 0.03 8.49 19.33
N GLY A 6 0.15 7.73 20.42
CA GLY A 6 1.08 6.59 20.50
C GLY A 6 0.68 5.44 19.58
N ASP A 7 -0.62 5.15 19.50
CA ASP A 7 -1.17 4.05 18.69
C ASP A 7 -0.99 4.30 17.19
N THR A 8 -1.36 5.51 16.72
CA THR A 8 -1.25 5.88 15.30
C THR A 8 0.21 5.95 14.83
N THR A 9 1.10 6.52 15.64
CA THR A 9 2.53 6.64 15.28
C THR A 9 3.20 5.28 15.26
N MET A 10 2.90 4.41 16.24
CA MET A 10 3.42 3.05 16.30
C MET A 10 2.90 2.19 15.14
N GLY A 11 1.62 2.32 14.79
CA GLY A 11 1.02 1.66 13.64
C GLY A 11 1.67 2.06 12.31
N LEU A 12 1.92 3.36 12.11
CA LEU A 12 2.62 3.86 10.92
C LEU A 12 4.06 3.34 10.85
N LEU A 13 4.78 3.34 11.97
CA LEU A 13 6.13 2.79 12.04
C LEU A 13 6.16 1.30 11.67
N SER A 14 5.28 0.49 12.25
CA SER A 14 5.18 -0.94 11.92
C SER A 14 4.96 -1.15 10.42
N ARG A 15 4.05 -0.40 9.82
CA ARG A 15 3.75 -0.48 8.39
C ARG A 15 4.89 -0.04 7.50
N SER A 16 5.65 0.97 7.93
CA SER A 16 6.87 1.39 7.23
C SER A 16 7.94 0.29 7.24
N LEU A 17 8.06 -0.46 8.33
CA LEU A 17 8.97 -1.60 8.44
C LEU A 17 8.52 -2.77 7.55
N ASP A 18 7.23 -3.09 7.55
CA ASP A 18 6.67 -4.13 6.66
C ASP A 18 6.88 -3.79 5.18
N ALA A 19 6.72 -2.50 4.82
CA ALA A 19 6.99 -2.01 3.48
C ALA A 19 8.46 -2.10 3.10
N ALA A 20 9.37 -1.77 4.02
CA ALA A 20 10.81 -1.90 3.82
C ALA A 20 11.23 -3.37 3.63
N PHE A 21 10.65 -4.28 4.41
CA PHE A 21 10.86 -5.72 4.27
C PHE A 21 10.41 -6.23 2.90
N THR A 22 9.17 -5.94 2.51
CA THR A 22 8.63 -6.33 1.19
C THR A 22 9.47 -5.78 0.04
N ARG A 23 9.95 -4.53 0.17
CA ARG A 23 10.84 -3.90 -0.81
C ARG A 23 12.15 -4.68 -0.95
N GLN A 24 12.73 -5.11 0.18
CA GLN A 24 13.95 -5.91 0.16
C GLN A 24 13.73 -7.28 -0.51
N GLU A 25 12.61 -7.95 -0.25
CA GLU A 25 12.27 -9.22 -0.91
C GLU A 25 12.14 -9.05 -2.42
N VAL A 26 11.45 -8.00 -2.88
CA VAL A 26 11.31 -7.72 -4.32
C VAL A 26 12.66 -7.38 -4.97
N ILE A 27 13.52 -6.63 -4.29
CA ILE A 27 14.88 -6.33 -4.77
C ILE A 27 15.68 -7.64 -4.88
N ALA A 28 15.66 -8.48 -3.84
CA ALA A 28 16.36 -9.76 -3.85
C ALA A 28 15.84 -10.66 -4.98
N ASN A 29 14.53 -10.73 -5.19
CA ASN A 29 13.92 -11.49 -6.28
C ASN A 29 14.30 -10.95 -7.66
N ASN A 30 14.34 -9.63 -7.84
CA ASN A 30 14.78 -9.00 -9.09
C ASN A 30 16.26 -9.26 -9.37
N ILE A 31 17.12 -9.20 -8.35
CA ILE A 31 18.56 -9.49 -8.50
C ILE A 31 18.77 -10.97 -8.83
N ALA A 32 18.09 -11.87 -8.13
CA ALA A 32 18.20 -13.31 -8.34
C ALA A 32 17.80 -13.72 -9.78
N ASN A 33 16.77 -13.07 -10.34
CA ASN A 33 16.26 -13.38 -11.67
C ASN A 33 16.73 -12.39 -12.76
N HIS A 34 17.71 -11.53 -12.47
CA HIS A 34 18.20 -10.52 -13.41
C HIS A 34 18.69 -11.13 -14.72
N ASN A 35 19.34 -12.29 -14.65
CA ASN A 35 19.93 -12.98 -15.80
C ASN A 35 19.00 -14.03 -16.42
N THR A 36 17.77 -14.17 -15.92
CA THR A 36 16.81 -15.14 -16.45
C THR A 36 16.10 -14.54 -17.66
N PRO A 37 16.27 -15.09 -18.88
CA PRO A 37 15.61 -14.58 -20.07
C PRO A 37 14.08 -14.57 -19.89
N GLY A 38 13.43 -13.44 -20.19
CA GLY A 38 11.98 -13.28 -20.09
C GLY A 38 11.44 -12.89 -18.71
N PHE A 39 12.28 -12.66 -17.70
CA PHE A 39 11.84 -12.22 -16.38
C PHE A 39 11.38 -10.75 -16.35
N LYS A 40 10.18 -10.48 -15.80
CA LYS A 40 9.63 -9.12 -15.61
C LYS A 40 9.88 -8.65 -14.17
N LYS A 41 10.58 -7.53 -14.02
CA LYS A 41 10.85 -6.90 -12.72
C LYS A 41 9.55 -6.52 -12.00
N SER A 42 9.56 -6.65 -10.67
CA SER A 42 8.45 -6.20 -9.80
C SER A 42 8.89 -5.00 -8.98
N ARG A 43 7.94 -4.15 -8.55
CA ARG A 43 8.17 -3.05 -7.59
C ARG A 43 7.12 -3.06 -6.49
N VAL A 44 7.48 -2.54 -5.33
CA VAL A 44 6.52 -2.27 -4.25
C VAL A 44 5.94 -0.88 -4.44
N ALA A 45 4.60 -0.76 -4.41
CA ALA A 45 3.87 0.51 -4.60
C ALA A 45 3.38 1.14 -3.29
N PHE A 46 4.08 0.87 -2.18
CA PHE A 46 3.65 1.30 -0.83
C PHE A 46 3.46 2.82 -0.69
N GLU A 47 4.36 3.62 -1.26
CA GLU A 47 4.28 5.09 -1.17
C GLU A 47 3.04 5.65 -1.90
N GLU A 48 2.63 5.04 -3.02
CA GLU A 48 1.41 5.43 -3.75
C GLU A 48 0.17 5.19 -2.88
N TYR A 49 0.07 4.00 -2.26
CA TYR A 49 -1.06 3.65 -1.40
C TYR A 49 -1.07 4.43 -0.08
N LEU A 50 0.11 4.72 0.48
CA LEU A 50 0.23 5.56 1.67
C LEU A 50 -0.22 6.99 1.37
N GLN A 51 0.18 7.56 0.25
CA GLN A 51 -0.28 8.88 -0.19
C GLN A 51 -1.80 8.90 -0.41
N GLN A 52 -2.37 7.85 -1.00
CA GLN A 52 -3.82 7.71 -1.15
C GLN A 52 -4.53 7.70 0.21
N ALA A 53 -4.06 6.89 1.17
CA ALA A 53 -4.69 6.80 2.49
C ALA A 53 -4.47 8.03 3.39
N LEU A 54 -3.41 8.80 3.16
CA LEU A 54 -3.19 10.09 3.82
C LEU A 54 -3.97 11.24 3.16
N GLY A 55 -4.78 10.96 2.14
CA GLY A 55 -5.65 11.95 1.46
C GLY A 55 -4.96 12.75 0.36
N GLY A 56 -3.83 12.27 -0.17
CA GLY A 56 -2.99 12.94 -1.17
C GLY A 56 -3.59 13.06 -2.57
N ASP A 57 -4.65 12.31 -2.87
CA ASP A 57 -5.41 12.49 -4.11
C ASP A 57 -6.89 12.69 -3.77
N GLY A 58 -7.30 13.95 -3.71
CA GLY A 58 -8.68 14.40 -3.51
C GLY A 58 -9.66 14.01 -4.63
N LYS A 59 -9.47 12.87 -5.30
CA LYS A 59 -10.44 12.29 -6.24
C LYS A 59 -11.26 11.21 -5.55
N LYS A 60 -12.15 11.67 -4.67
CA LYS A 60 -13.35 10.90 -4.30
C LYS A 60 -14.16 10.68 -5.57
N LEU A 61 -13.98 9.55 -6.25
CA LEU A 61 -14.92 9.10 -7.27
C LEU A 61 -16.28 8.95 -6.57
N PRO A 62 -17.33 9.71 -6.98
CA PRO A 62 -18.64 9.55 -6.38
C PRO A 62 -19.17 8.16 -6.76
N LEU A 63 -19.09 7.21 -5.84
CA LEU A 63 -19.68 5.88 -6.00
C LEU A 63 -21.18 5.99 -5.74
N TRP A 64 -21.99 5.60 -6.72
CA TRP A 64 -23.43 5.51 -6.57
C TRP A 64 -23.78 4.29 -5.70
N LYS A 65 -24.44 4.51 -4.57
CA LYS A 65 -24.89 3.44 -3.66
C LYS A 65 -26.34 3.10 -3.95
N THR A 66 -26.58 1.90 -4.48
CA THR A 66 -27.93 1.35 -4.70
C THR A 66 -28.64 0.91 -3.42
N ASN A 67 -27.88 0.54 -2.39
CA ASN A 67 -28.43 0.01 -1.14
C ASN A 67 -27.88 0.78 0.08
N PRO A 68 -28.73 1.17 1.04
CA PRO A 68 -28.32 1.87 2.27
C PRO A 68 -27.29 1.13 3.13
N ARG A 69 -27.18 -0.21 2.99
CA ARG A 69 -26.22 -1.06 3.71
C ARG A 69 -24.88 -1.23 2.99
N HIS A 70 -24.67 -0.60 1.84
CA HIS A 70 -23.37 -0.65 1.17
C HIS A 70 -22.32 0.19 1.91
N PHE A 71 -21.17 -0.42 2.17
CA PHE A 71 -19.97 0.25 2.67
C PHE A 71 -19.48 1.23 1.60
N GLY A 72 -19.37 2.52 1.95
CA GLY A 72 -18.83 3.55 1.05
C GLY A 72 -17.31 3.44 0.90
N ALA A 73 -16.72 4.30 0.08
CA ALA A 73 -15.26 4.46 0.00
C ALA A 73 -14.73 4.91 1.37
N TYR A 74 -14.15 3.98 2.13
CA TYR A 74 -13.42 4.25 3.36
C TYR A 74 -11.94 4.35 3.02
N ASP A 75 -11.32 5.50 3.29
CA ASP A 75 -9.88 5.59 3.51
C ASP A 75 -9.65 5.33 5.00
N SER A 76 -9.64 4.06 5.41
CA SER A 76 -8.99 3.70 6.67
C SER A 76 -7.51 3.50 6.38
N ILE A 77 -6.65 4.14 7.17
CA ILE A 77 -5.20 3.91 7.12
C ILE A 77 -4.94 2.39 7.22
N ASP A 78 -5.76 1.65 7.97
CA ASP A 78 -5.77 0.18 8.08
C ASP A 78 -5.84 -0.59 6.75
N ALA A 79 -6.32 0.01 5.67
CA ALA A 79 -6.41 -0.63 4.36
C ALA A 79 -5.07 -0.66 3.59
N VAL A 80 -4.08 0.18 3.94
CA VAL A 80 -2.80 0.20 3.21
C VAL A 80 -1.96 -1.03 3.52
N LYS A 81 -1.85 -1.94 2.57
CA LYS A 81 -0.89 -3.05 2.57
C LYS A 81 0.21 -2.79 1.55
N ALA A 82 1.43 -3.18 1.87
CA ALA A 82 2.55 -3.17 0.92
C ALA A 82 2.32 -4.28 -0.12
N GLU A 83 1.72 -3.95 -1.25
CA GLU A 83 1.45 -4.93 -2.31
C GLU A 83 2.52 -4.90 -3.41
N ASN A 84 2.83 -6.09 -3.92
CA ASN A 84 3.77 -6.30 -5.01
C ASN A 84 3.09 -6.01 -6.34
N LYS A 85 3.55 -4.97 -7.03
CA LYS A 85 3.11 -4.64 -8.39
C LYS A 85 4.13 -5.19 -9.38
N LYS A 86 3.76 -6.23 -10.14
CA LYS A 86 4.56 -6.69 -11.28
C LYS A 86 4.60 -5.56 -12.31
N ILE A 87 5.79 -5.18 -12.77
CA ILE A 87 5.90 -4.15 -13.81
C ILE A 87 5.60 -4.85 -15.13
N THR A 88 4.37 -4.68 -15.62
CA THR A 88 4.01 -5.05 -16.99
C THR A 88 4.45 -3.90 -17.89
N GLN A 89 5.55 -4.10 -18.61
CA GLN A 89 5.70 -3.54 -19.96
C GLN A 89 4.94 -4.44 -20.93
#